data_AF-A0A8S3G1K8-F1
#
_entry.id   AF-A0A8S3G1K8-F1
#
_cell.length_a   1.000
_cell.length_b   1.000
_cell.length_c   1.000
_cell.angle_alpha   90.00
_cell.angle_beta   90.00
_cell.angle_gamma   90.00
#
_symmetry.space_group_name_H-M   'P 1'
#
loop_
_entity.id
_entity.type
_entity.pdbx_description
1 polymer ?
#
loop_
_entity_poly.entity_id
_entity_poly.type
_entity_poly.pdbx_seq_one_letter_code
_entity_poly.pdbx_strand_id
1 'polypeptide(L)'
;VLKKKLFIQSKKHFGGAFVNITHSTVHVPTIIYSLNQEILLTANWSYNLNQAFIDNYNHDPELTWQYFCSQTGLYRVWPGHMWDYPEGDSDKLDLFDCRVQNWYIRATSSPRDVIILIDASGSMTGLKKSIAVQTVETILDTLSDDDFVQIIKVT
;
A
#
# COMPACT_ATOMS: atom_id res chain seq x y z
N VAL A 1 2.56 16.00 -9.08
CA VAL A 1 1.27 15.27 -9.21
C VAL A 1 0.16 16.30 -9.40
N LEU A 2 -0.29 16.52 -10.63
CA LEU A 2 -1.27 17.56 -10.96
C LEU A 2 -2.67 17.08 -10.55
N LYS A 3 -3.32 17.78 -9.62
CA LYS A 3 -4.72 17.55 -9.23
C LYS A 3 -5.63 17.96 -10.40
N LYS A 4 -5.78 17.07 -11.38
CA LYS A 4 -6.73 17.26 -12.49
C LYS A 4 -8.12 16.92 -11.97
N LYS A 5 -9.09 17.82 -12.20
CA LYS A 5 -10.49 17.50 -11.93
C LYS A 5 -10.90 16.32 -12.81
N LEU A 6 -11.21 15.20 -12.17
CA LEU A 6 -11.75 14.01 -12.82
C LEU A 6 -13.27 14.08 -12.78
N PHE A 7 -13.90 13.80 -13.91
CA PHE A 7 -15.33 13.56 -13.95
C PHE A 7 -15.59 12.15 -13.45
N ILE A 8 -16.31 12.01 -12.34
CA ILE A 8 -16.58 10.75 -11.66
C ILE A 8 -18.07 10.44 -11.73
N GLN A 9 -18.41 9.16 -11.89
CA GLN A 9 -19.78 8.67 -11.91
C GLN A 9 -19.93 7.53 -10.90
N SER A 10 -21.05 7.47 -10.20
CA SER A 10 -21.35 6.32 -9.34
C SER A 10 -21.59 5.07 -10.18
N LYS A 11 -20.94 3.98 -9.80
CA LYS A 11 -21.06 2.68 -10.47
C LYS A 11 -21.34 1.61 -9.42
N LYS A 12 -22.49 0.92 -9.55
CA LYS A 12 -22.88 -0.16 -8.63
C LYS A 12 -21.86 -1.29 -8.57
N HIS A 13 -21.21 -1.60 -9.70
CA HIS A 13 -20.15 -2.60 -9.82
C HIS A 13 -19.00 -2.39 -8.82
N PHE A 14 -18.64 -1.14 -8.55
CA PHE A 14 -17.58 -0.77 -7.62
C PHE A 14 -18.14 -0.44 -6.23
N GLY A 15 -19.13 -1.19 -5.77
CA GLY A 15 -19.77 -0.96 -4.46
C GLY A 15 -20.51 0.39 -4.35
N GLY A 16 -20.88 1.00 -5.49
CA GLY A 16 -21.49 2.33 -5.52
C GLY A 16 -20.50 3.50 -5.51
N ALA A 17 -19.19 3.23 -5.50
CA ALA A 17 -18.15 4.26 -5.51
C ALA A 17 -18.25 5.19 -6.73
N PHE A 18 -17.83 6.44 -6.53
CA PHE A 18 -17.70 7.42 -7.61
C PHE A 18 -16.36 7.24 -8.31
N VAL A 19 -16.41 6.78 -9.56
CA VAL A 19 -15.23 6.36 -10.30
C VAL A 19 -15.16 6.99 -11.69
N ASN A 20 -13.95 7.05 -12.23
CA ASN A 20 -13.63 7.47 -13.58
C ASN A 20 -13.06 6.26 -14.34
N ILE A 21 -13.81 5.79 -15.33
CA ILE A 21 -13.43 4.61 -16.12
C ILE A 21 -12.40 4.93 -17.22
N THR A 22 -12.13 6.21 -17.52
CA THR A 22 -11.19 6.59 -18.58
C THR A 22 -9.76 6.78 -18.06
N HIS A 23 -9.60 7.07 -16.77
CA HIS A 23 -8.30 7.35 -16.16
C HIS A 23 -8.17 6.68 -14.80
N SER A 24 -6.97 6.19 -14.52
CA SER A 24 -6.51 5.76 -13.20
C SER A 24 -6.08 6.95 -12.33
N THR A 25 -6.14 6.77 -11.02
CA THR A 25 -5.58 7.71 -10.04
C THR A 25 -4.32 7.13 -9.40
N VAL A 26 -3.53 8.01 -8.79
CA VAL A 26 -2.34 7.63 -8.03
C VAL A 26 -2.45 8.15 -6.60
N HIS A 27 -1.98 7.33 -5.67
CA HIS A 27 -1.79 7.64 -4.27
C HIS A 27 -0.30 7.50 -3.94
N VAL A 28 0.17 8.39 -3.05
CA VAL A 28 1.52 8.37 -2.52
C VAL A 28 1.41 8.40 -1.00
N PRO A 29 2.03 7.47 -0.28
CA PRO A 29 2.00 7.43 1.19
C PRO A 29 2.44 8.77 1.79
N THR A 30 1.81 9.15 2.90
CA THR A 30 2.03 10.44 3.55
C THR A 30 3.48 10.67 3.99
N ILE A 31 4.20 9.60 4.31
CA ILE A 31 5.63 9.63 4.67
C ILE A 31 6.56 9.92 3.48
N ILE A 32 6.06 9.81 2.24
CA ILE A 32 6.84 9.98 1.01
C ILE A 32 6.55 11.33 0.38
N TYR A 33 7.61 12.09 0.06
CA TYR A 33 7.47 13.36 -0.65
C TYR A 33 7.02 13.14 -2.10
N SER A 34 5.78 13.56 -2.41
CA SER A 34 5.13 13.31 -3.70
C SER A 34 5.76 14.03 -4.91
N LEU A 35 6.60 15.04 -4.68
CA LEU A 35 7.35 15.74 -5.74
C LEU A 35 8.79 15.24 -5.87
N ASN A 36 9.15 14.15 -5.20
CA ASN A 36 10.41 13.46 -5.44
C ASN A 36 10.47 13.01 -6.92
N GLN A 37 11.61 13.24 -7.57
CA GLN A 37 11.85 12.89 -8.97
C GLN A 37 11.54 11.42 -9.27
N GLU A 38 11.90 10.50 -8.37
CA GLU A 38 11.65 9.07 -8.56
C GLU A 38 10.15 8.74 -8.58
N ILE A 39 9.38 9.38 -7.70
CA ILE A 39 7.92 9.25 -7.64
C ILE A 39 7.27 9.85 -8.89
N LEU A 40 7.74 11.01 -9.35
CA LEU A 40 7.23 11.65 -10.56
C LEU A 40 7.52 10.81 -11.82
N LEU A 41 8.73 10.25 -11.93
CA LEU A 41 9.08 9.32 -13.00
C LEU A 41 8.21 8.07 -12.94
N THR A 42 8.01 7.52 -11.74
CA THR A 42 7.15 6.36 -11.52
C THR A 42 5.70 6.63 -11.92
N ALA A 43 5.16 7.78 -11.52
CA ALA A 43 3.83 8.22 -11.92
C ALA A 43 3.73 8.35 -13.44
N ASN A 44 4.77 8.87 -14.09
CA ASN A 44 4.77 9.09 -15.54
C ASN A 44 4.79 7.77 -16.31
N TRP A 45 5.75 6.88 -16.06
CA TRP A 45 5.84 5.64 -16.83
C TRP A 45 4.69 4.69 -16.51
N SER A 46 4.22 4.64 -15.26
CA SER A 46 3.08 3.79 -14.87
C SER A 46 1.75 4.25 -15.48
N TYR A 47 1.67 5.48 -16.02
CA TYR A 47 0.49 5.94 -16.74
C TYR A 47 0.18 5.07 -17.97
N ASN A 48 1.21 4.45 -18.57
CA ASN A 48 1.05 3.54 -19.69
C ASN A 48 0.21 2.28 -19.35
N LEU A 49 0.10 1.92 -18.06
CA LEU A 49 -0.78 0.84 -17.60
C LEU A 49 -2.26 1.16 -17.75
N ASN A 50 -2.62 2.44 -17.91
CA ASN A 50 -4.01 2.87 -18.02
C ASN A 50 -4.74 2.21 -19.19
N GLN A 51 -4.07 2.05 -20.33
CA GLN A 51 -4.65 1.40 -21.50
C GLN A 51 -4.93 -0.08 -21.21
N ALA A 52 -3.97 -0.79 -20.61
CA ALA A 52 -4.15 -2.19 -20.23
C ALA A 52 -5.32 -2.36 -19.24
N PHE A 53 -5.49 -1.45 -18.28
CA PHE A 53 -6.63 -1.49 -17.37
C PHE A 53 -7.98 -1.35 -18.08
N ILE A 54 -8.06 -0.43 -19.05
CA ILE A 54 -9.27 -0.22 -19.86
C ILE A 54 -9.54 -1.45 -20.72
N ASP A 55 -8.51 -2.00 -21.37
CA ASP A 55 -8.63 -3.16 -22.25
C ASP A 55 -9.08 -4.40 -21.46
N ASN A 56 -8.52 -4.62 -20.28
CA ASN A 56 -8.94 -5.70 -19.37
C ASN A 56 -10.42 -5.58 -18.99
N TYR A 57 -10.89 -4.38 -18.66
CA TYR A 57 -12.29 -4.15 -18.30
C TYR A 57 -13.23 -4.28 -19.51
N ASN A 58 -12.79 -3.87 -20.71
CA ASN A 58 -13.57 -4.06 -21.93
C ASN A 58 -13.67 -5.54 -22.31
N HIS A 59 -12.65 -6.34 -21.99
CA HIS A 59 -12.65 -7.78 -22.19
C HIS A 59 -13.50 -8.51 -21.15
N ASP A 60 -13.40 -8.12 -19.88
CA ASP A 60 -14.15 -8.66 -18.76
C ASP A 60 -14.79 -7.53 -17.94
N PRO A 61 -16.08 -7.21 -18.19
CA PRO A 61 -16.81 -6.19 -17.46
C PRO A 61 -17.07 -6.52 -15.98
N GLU A 62 -16.92 -7.79 -15.56
CA GLU A 62 -17.06 -8.20 -14.16
C GLU A 62 -15.78 -7.92 -13.35
N LEU A 63 -14.69 -7.56 -14.02
CA LEU A 63 -13.44 -7.21 -13.37
C LEU A 63 -13.63 -5.99 -12.45
N THR A 64 -13.15 -6.11 -11.22
CA THR A 64 -13.27 -5.05 -10.21
C THR A 64 -12.05 -4.12 -10.22
N TRP A 65 -11.55 -3.73 -9.05
CA TRP A 65 -10.43 -2.81 -8.91
C TRP A 65 -9.16 -3.41 -9.49
N GLN A 66 -8.49 -2.65 -10.36
CA GLN A 66 -7.18 -2.98 -10.89
C GLN A 66 -6.16 -2.05 -10.27
N TYR A 67 -5.02 -2.58 -9.84
CA TYR A 67 -4.04 -1.78 -9.12
C TYR A 67 -2.60 -2.21 -9.41
N PHE A 68 -1.70 -1.26 -9.21
CA PHE A 68 -0.26 -1.41 -9.31
C PHE A 68 0.38 -0.69 -8.12
N CYS A 69 1.32 -1.35 -7.45
CA CYS A 69 2.16 -0.72 -6.43
C CYS A 69 3.61 -0.79 -6.86
N SER A 70 4.28 0.36 -6.86
CA SER A 70 5.72 0.42 -7.12
C SER A 70 6.53 0.13 -5.85
N GLN A 71 7.78 -0.26 -6.03
CA GLN A 71 8.76 -0.34 -4.94
C GLN A 71 8.97 1.01 -4.23
N THR A 72 8.72 2.11 -4.95
CA THR A 72 8.79 3.48 -4.44
C THR A 72 7.56 3.88 -3.60
N GLY A 73 6.56 3.00 -3.47
CA GLY A 73 5.34 3.22 -2.68
C GLY A 73 4.22 3.92 -3.45
N LEU A 74 4.43 4.27 -4.73
CA LEU A 74 3.36 4.83 -5.56
C LEU A 74 2.33 3.74 -5.86
N TYR A 75 1.09 4.00 -5.46
CA TYR A 75 -0.05 3.14 -5.72
C TYR A 75 -0.88 3.73 -6.86
N ARG A 76 -1.06 3.00 -7.95
CA ARG A 76 -1.95 3.37 -9.06
C ARG A 76 -3.16 2.46 -9.05
N VAL A 77 -4.34 3.04 -9.22
CA VAL A 77 -5.61 2.31 -9.15
C VAL A 77 -6.56 2.74 -10.27
N TRP A 78 -7.21 1.75 -10.86
CA TRP A 78 -8.26 1.91 -11.87
C TRP A 78 -9.52 1.14 -11.43
N PRO A 79 -10.73 1.68 -11.66
CA PRO A 79 -11.01 2.99 -12.21
C PRO A 79 -10.58 4.12 -11.25
N GLY A 80 -10.28 5.29 -11.79
CA GLY A 80 -9.77 6.40 -11.00
C GLY A 80 -10.84 6.92 -10.04
N HIS A 81 -10.52 7.02 -8.76
CA HIS A 81 -11.43 7.54 -7.74
C HIS A 81 -10.72 8.58 -6.88
N MET A 82 -11.51 9.38 -6.18
CA MET A 82 -10.96 10.27 -5.16
C MET A 82 -10.57 9.43 -3.95
N TRP A 83 -9.35 9.62 -3.47
CA TRP A 83 -8.88 8.96 -2.26
C TRP A 83 -9.71 9.44 -1.06
N ASP A 84 -10.17 8.51 -0.23
CA ASP A 84 -11.11 8.77 0.88
C ASP A 84 -10.53 9.65 2.01
N TYR A 85 -9.23 9.94 1.94
CA TYR A 85 -8.50 10.83 2.85
C TYR A 85 -8.05 12.08 2.09
N PRO A 86 -8.93 13.07 1.89
CA PRO A 86 -8.56 14.32 1.25
C PRO A 86 -7.52 15.06 2.11
N GLU A 87 -6.47 15.57 1.46
CA GLU A 87 -5.47 16.42 2.10
C GLU A 87 -6.14 17.57 2.87
N GLY A 88 -5.99 17.61 4.20
CA GLY A 88 -6.48 18.68 5.05
C GLY A 88 -7.61 18.32 6.03
N ASP A 89 -8.13 17.09 5.99
CA ASP A 89 -9.02 16.59 7.05
C ASP A 89 -8.18 16.09 8.24
N SER A 90 -8.09 16.88 9.30
CA SER A 90 -7.24 16.58 10.48
C SER A 90 -7.72 15.39 11.29
N ASP A 91 -8.97 14.96 11.11
CA ASP A 91 -9.57 13.90 11.91
C ASP A 91 -9.28 12.50 11.36
N LYS A 92 -8.73 12.40 10.13
CA LYS A 92 -8.44 11.13 9.47
C LYS A 92 -7.01 11.11 8.90
N LEU A 93 -6.12 10.40 9.59
CA LEU A 93 -4.76 10.17 9.12
C LEU A 93 -4.74 9.07 8.05
N ASP A 94 -4.12 9.38 6.91
CA ASP A 94 -3.83 8.42 5.87
C ASP A 94 -2.52 7.67 6.17
N LEU A 95 -2.68 6.42 6.64
CA LEU A 95 -1.59 5.50 6.96
C LEU A 95 -1.39 4.45 5.86
N PHE A 96 -2.06 4.59 4.71
CA PHE A 96 -1.99 3.60 3.67
C PHE A 96 -0.61 3.63 2.98
N ASP A 97 0.03 2.47 2.93
CA ASP A 97 1.18 2.20 2.07
C ASP A 97 0.94 0.87 1.36
N CYS A 98 1.02 0.88 0.03
CA CYS A 98 0.73 -0.30 -0.77
C CYS A 98 1.76 -1.42 -0.59
N ARG A 99 2.98 -1.10 -0.13
CA ARG A 99 4.10 -2.06 0.00
C ARG A 99 3.98 -2.97 1.21
N VAL A 100 3.23 -2.55 2.22
CA VAL A 100 2.96 -3.32 3.44
C VAL A 100 1.64 -4.08 3.36
N GLN A 101 0.94 -4.01 2.22
CA GLN A 101 -0.31 -4.75 2.05
C GLN A 101 -0.03 -6.22 1.80
N ASN A 102 -0.84 -7.11 2.37
CA ASN A 102 -0.69 -8.56 2.25
C ASN A 102 -0.58 -9.03 0.79
N TRP A 103 -1.38 -8.46 -0.12
CA TRP A 103 -1.34 -8.82 -1.53
C TRP A 103 0.01 -8.48 -2.20
N TYR A 104 0.66 -7.39 -1.76
CA TYR A 104 1.97 -6.99 -2.27
C TYR A 104 3.08 -7.85 -1.68
N ILE A 105 3.02 -8.10 -0.37
CA ILE A 105 4.00 -8.94 0.35
C ILE A 105 4.02 -10.35 -0.25
N ARG A 106 2.83 -10.97 -0.44
CA ARG A 106 2.70 -12.30 -1.05
C ARG A 106 3.19 -12.36 -2.49
N ALA A 107 3.05 -11.28 -3.25
CA ALA A 107 3.49 -11.24 -4.65
C ALA A 107 5.00 -10.99 -4.79
N THR A 108 5.64 -10.36 -3.80
CA THR A 108 7.06 -9.98 -3.85
C THR A 108 7.98 -10.93 -3.10
N SER A 109 7.44 -11.70 -2.15
CA SER A 109 8.20 -12.59 -1.29
C SER A 109 7.63 -14.00 -1.33
N SER A 110 8.52 -14.98 -1.46
CA SER A 110 8.15 -16.38 -1.19
C SER A 110 8.01 -16.62 0.32
N PRO A 111 7.21 -17.62 0.73
CA PRO A 111 7.08 -18.03 2.14
C PRO A 111 8.45 -18.27 2.80
N ARG A 112 8.59 -17.86 4.05
CA ARG A 112 9.85 -17.91 4.81
C ARG A 112 9.63 -18.42 6.24
N ASP A 113 10.67 -19.07 6.76
CA ASP A 113 10.77 -19.45 8.16
C ASP A 113 11.68 -18.46 8.90
N VAL A 114 11.16 -17.73 9.89
CA VAL A 114 11.85 -16.66 10.61
C VAL A 114 12.00 -16.98 12.09
N ILE A 115 13.22 -16.82 12.63
CA ILE A 115 13.47 -16.88 14.08
C ILE A 115 13.85 -15.49 14.59
N ILE A 116 13.10 -14.97 15.55
CA ILE A 116 13.35 -13.68 16.20
C ILE A 116 13.94 -13.93 17.58
N LEU A 117 15.16 -13.44 17.81
CA LEU A 117 15.82 -13.48 19.12
C LEU A 117 15.65 -12.14 19.82
N ILE A 118 15.01 -12.14 21.00
CA ILE A 118 14.79 -10.92 21.79
C ILE A 118 15.66 -10.97 23.04
N ASP A 119 16.58 -10.01 23.16
CA ASP A 119 17.36 -9.79 24.39
C ASP A 119 16.46 -9.27 25.51
N ALA A 120 16.43 -10.01 26.63
CA ALA A 120 15.74 -9.72 27.86
C ALA A 120 16.68 -9.60 29.07
N SER A 121 17.98 -9.38 28.81
CA SER A 121 18.97 -9.07 29.83
C SER A 121 18.60 -7.80 30.60
N GLY A 122 19.21 -7.61 31.78
CA GLY A 122 18.95 -6.44 32.62
C GLY A 122 19.20 -5.09 31.91
N SER A 123 20.05 -5.08 30.88
CA SER A 123 20.38 -3.89 30.08
C SER A 123 19.23 -3.37 29.21
N MET A 124 18.21 -4.21 28.99
CA MET A 124 17.03 -3.93 28.17
C MET A 124 15.86 -3.36 28.98
N THR A 125 15.99 -3.20 30.29
CA THR A 125 14.92 -2.71 31.17
C THR A 125 14.41 -1.31 30.76
N GLY A 126 13.10 -1.10 30.85
CA GLY A 126 12.45 0.19 30.54
C GLY A 126 12.21 0.41 29.05
N LEU A 127 12.63 1.57 28.54
CA LEU A 127 12.33 2.03 27.17
C LEU A 127 12.82 1.05 26.09
N LYS A 128 14.01 0.46 26.27
CA LYS A 128 14.60 -0.46 25.29
C LYS A 128 13.73 -1.70 25.06
N LYS A 129 13.18 -2.28 26.13
CA LYS A 129 12.22 -3.39 26.04
C LYS A 129 10.97 -2.98 25.29
N SER A 130 10.42 -1.80 25.56
CA SER A 130 9.23 -1.30 24.85
C SER A 130 9.49 -1.12 23.35
N ILE A 131 10.64 -0.55 22.98
CA ILE A 131 11.03 -0.38 21.57
C ILE A 131 11.25 -1.74 20.91
N ALA A 132 11.89 -2.69 21.60
CA ALA A 132 12.10 -4.03 21.09
C ALA A 132 10.77 -4.75 20.80
N VAL A 133 9.81 -4.69 21.73
CA VAL A 133 8.46 -5.26 21.53
C VAL A 133 7.77 -4.61 20.34
N GLN A 134 7.74 -3.27 20.27
CA GLN A 134 7.11 -2.56 19.15
C GLN A 134 7.75 -2.91 17.80
N THR A 135 9.08 -3.06 17.77
CA THR A 135 9.81 -3.43 16.55
C THR A 135 9.43 -4.85 16.11
N VAL A 136 9.29 -5.77 17.06
CA VAL A 136 8.85 -7.14 16.75
C VAL A 136 7.42 -7.14 16.23
N GLU A 137 6.50 -6.38 16.82
CA GLU A 137 5.15 -6.21 16.28
C GLU A 137 5.17 -5.70 14.84
N THR A 138 5.95 -4.65 14.53
CA THR A 138 6.08 -4.15 13.15
C THR A 138 6.69 -5.18 12.19
N ILE A 139 7.60 -6.05 12.65
CA ILE A 139 8.11 -7.15 11.82
C ILE A 139 7.00 -8.18 11.56
N LEU A 140 6.22 -8.54 12.59
CA LEU A 140 5.11 -9.50 12.47
C LEU A 140 4.03 -9.00 11.51
N ASP A 141 3.77 -7.69 11.48
CA ASP A 141 2.84 -7.07 10.52
C ASP A 141 3.29 -7.23 9.05
N THR A 142 4.56 -7.57 8.80
CA THR A 142 5.09 -7.83 7.44
C THR A 142 5.08 -9.30 7.04
N LEU A 143 4.70 -10.20 7.96
CA LEU A 143 4.58 -11.62 7.67
C LEU A 143 3.21 -11.93 7.10
N SER A 144 3.19 -12.86 6.14
CA SER A 144 1.98 -13.40 5.53
C SER A 144 1.54 -14.68 6.24
N ASP A 145 0.30 -15.14 5.97
CA ASP A 145 -0.25 -16.39 6.53
C ASP A 145 0.59 -17.64 6.21
N ASP A 146 1.41 -17.58 5.16
CA ASP A 146 2.26 -18.69 4.71
C ASP A 146 3.64 -18.68 5.40
N ASP A 147 3.98 -17.64 6.16
CA ASP A 147 5.25 -17.51 6.85
C ASP A 147 5.22 -18.15 8.24
N PHE A 148 6.27 -18.89 8.60
CA PHE A 148 6.41 -19.45 9.94
C PHE A 148 7.33 -18.58 10.78
N VAL A 149 6.93 -18.30 12.03
CA VAL A 149 7.72 -17.48 12.95
C VAL A 149 7.88 -18.13 14.32
N GLN A 150 9.10 -18.09 14.86
CA GLN A 150 9.39 -18.44 16.24
C GLN A 150 10.12 -17.31 16.95
N ILE A 151 9.63 -16.94 18.14
CA ILE A 151 10.23 -15.89 18.96
C ILE A 151 10.90 -16.53 20.18
N ILE A 152 12.20 -16.29 20.35
CA ILE A 152 12.99 -16.85 21.44
C ILE A 152 13.54 -15.70 22.29
N LYS A 153 13.28 -15.77 23.59
CA LYS A 153 13.85 -14.84 24.57
C LYS A 153 15.25 -15.29 24.97
N VAL A 154 16.23 -14.41 24.83
CA VAL A 154 17.61 -14.58 25.29
C VAL A 154 17.82 -13.74 26.54
N THR A 155 18.47 -14.28 27.58
CA THR A 155 18.58 -13.63 28.90
C THR A 155 20.03 -13.45 29.30
#